data_AF-A0A532DLL5-F1
#
_entry.id   AF-A0A532DLL5-F1
#
_cell.length_a   1.000
_cell.length_b   1.000
_cell.length_c   1.000
_cell.angle_alpha   90.00
_cell.angle_beta   90.00
_cell.angle_gamma   90.00
#
_symmetry.space_group_name_H-M   'P 1'
#
loop_
_entity.id
_entity.type
_entity.pdbx_description
1 polymer ?
#
loop_
_entity_poly.entity_id
_entity_poly.type
_entity_poly.pdbx_seq_one_letter_code
_entity_poly.pdbx_strand_id
1 'polypeptide(L)'
;MRGNVGRKSATTFDPGSRRSWSNSSCWKESGNQRRWRLTNNGVEVEIYGERYTIRGGTDEQQVTRLASEVDRQMRELALTMRTATPAKIAVLAALHLAHELQEVRALQQEKEADLDRRAFDLMETIEAELGSVRAR
;
A
#
# COMPACT_ATOMS: atom_id res chain seq x y z
N MET A 1 -62.21 -9.91 -13.15
CA MET A 1 -60.96 -10.44 -13.75
C MET A 1 -60.21 -9.32 -14.47
N ARG A 2 -59.14 -8.79 -13.88
CA ARG A 2 -58.04 -8.18 -14.64
C ARG A 2 -56.76 -8.53 -13.90
N GLY A 3 -55.90 -9.27 -14.59
CA GLY A 3 -54.66 -9.81 -14.07
C GLY A 3 -53.46 -8.88 -14.26
N ASN A 4 -52.44 -9.28 -13.51
CA ASN A 4 -51.01 -9.29 -13.79
C ASN A 4 -50.18 -7.99 -13.71
N VAL A 5 -49.51 -7.89 -12.55
CA VAL A 5 -48.06 -7.72 -12.32
C VAL A 5 -47.21 -7.30 -13.52
N GLY A 6 -46.65 -6.10 -13.44
CA GLY A 6 -45.55 -5.61 -14.28
C GLY A 6 -44.57 -4.80 -13.43
N ARG A 7 -43.42 -5.41 -13.13
CA ARG A 7 -42.27 -4.80 -12.42
C ARG A 7 -41.77 -3.57 -13.19
N LYS A 8 -41.55 -2.44 -12.52
CA LYS A 8 -40.76 -1.30 -13.02
C LYS A 8 -39.77 -0.87 -11.94
N SER A 9 -38.51 -1.30 -12.01
CA SER A 9 -37.31 -0.61 -12.55
C SER A 9 -37.00 0.78 -11.98
N ALA A 10 -35.72 0.92 -11.62
CA ALA A 10 -34.89 2.13 -11.56
C ALA A 10 -35.08 3.09 -10.36
N THR A 11 -34.35 2.83 -9.27
CA THR A 11 -33.94 3.89 -8.33
C THR A 11 -32.57 4.42 -8.74
N THR A 12 -32.62 5.64 -9.28
CA THR A 12 -31.52 6.56 -9.55
C THR A 12 -30.63 6.75 -8.32
N PHE A 13 -29.32 6.66 -8.52
CA PHE A 13 -28.30 6.90 -7.50
C PHE A 13 -28.01 8.40 -7.42
N ASP A 14 -28.26 8.98 -6.24
CA ASP A 14 -28.09 10.40 -5.92
C ASP A 14 -26.83 10.57 -5.05
N PRO A 15 -25.79 11.33 -5.46
CA PRO A 15 -24.47 11.31 -4.81
C PRO A 15 -24.40 12.15 -3.52
N GLY A 16 -25.52 12.53 -2.92
CA GLY A 16 -25.59 13.38 -1.74
C GLY A 16 -26.12 12.68 -0.49
N SER A 17 -25.41 11.70 0.08
CA SER A 17 -25.71 11.27 1.45
C SER A 17 -24.51 10.67 2.18
N ARG A 18 -24.08 11.41 3.20
CA ARG A 18 -23.08 11.03 4.21
C ARG A 18 -23.49 9.73 4.89
N ARG A 19 -22.68 8.68 4.75
CA ARG A 19 -22.52 7.67 5.81
C ARG A 19 -21.13 7.83 6.42
N SER A 20 -21.16 8.45 7.59
CA SER A 20 -20.13 8.50 8.63
C SER A 20 -19.26 7.24 8.68
N TRP A 21 -17.99 7.40 8.30
CA TRP A 21 -16.89 6.54 8.73
C TRP A 21 -15.93 7.39 9.55
N SER A 22 -16.46 8.04 10.59
CA SER A 22 -15.62 8.50 11.69
C SER A 22 -15.47 7.36 12.69
N ASN A 23 -14.23 7.16 13.12
CA ASN A 23 -13.81 6.35 14.26
C ASN A 23 -13.49 4.87 13.99
N SER A 24 -12.35 4.66 13.33
CA SER A 24 -11.40 3.65 13.79
C SER A 24 -9.99 4.22 13.66
N SER A 25 -9.34 4.33 14.80
CA SER A 25 -8.00 4.82 15.04
C SER A 25 -6.96 3.98 14.29
N CYS A 26 -6.68 4.37 13.06
CA CYS A 26 -5.53 3.97 12.27
C CYS A 26 -5.34 5.22 11.41
N TRP A 27 -4.37 6.10 11.67
CA TRP A 27 -2.94 5.89 11.54
C TRP A 27 -2.23 6.75 12.59
N LYS A 28 -1.52 6.15 13.55
CA LYS A 28 -0.52 6.90 14.32
C LYS A 28 0.69 7.10 13.43
N GLU A 29 1.04 8.37 13.36
CA GLU A 29 2.05 9.01 12.53
C GLU A 29 3.43 8.72 13.12
N SER A 30 4.24 7.90 12.44
CA SER A 30 5.69 7.79 12.61
C SER A 30 6.28 7.02 11.42
N GLY A 31 7.14 7.67 10.64
CA GLY A 31 8.00 7.01 9.64
C GLY A 31 7.72 7.34 8.17
N ASN A 32 8.35 8.41 7.69
CA ASN A 32 8.67 8.68 6.28
C ASN A 32 7.50 8.69 5.28
N GLN A 33 6.76 9.81 5.29
CA GLN A 33 5.81 10.16 4.25
C GLN A 33 6.55 10.26 2.89
N ARG A 34 6.57 9.16 2.12
CA ARG A 34 6.69 9.19 0.65
C ARG A 34 5.41 9.78 0.07
N ARG A 35 5.09 11.01 0.51
CA ARG A 35 3.99 11.82 0.01
C ARG A 35 4.34 12.17 -1.42
N TRP A 36 3.64 11.54 -2.36
CA TRP A 36 3.69 11.88 -3.77
C TRP A 36 3.66 13.41 -3.90
N ARG A 37 4.81 14.03 -4.18
CA ARG A 37 4.88 15.49 -4.29
C ARG A 37 4.22 15.82 -5.61
N LEU A 38 3.03 16.39 -5.58
CA LEU A 38 2.27 16.78 -6.77
C LEU A 38 3.02 17.88 -7.55
N THR A 39 4.08 17.52 -8.29
CA THR A 39 4.63 18.38 -9.35
C THR A 39 3.77 18.22 -10.59
N ASN A 40 3.59 19.30 -11.35
CA ASN A 40 2.65 19.36 -12.47
C ASN A 40 3.19 18.72 -13.77
N ASN A 41 4.27 17.93 -13.69
CA ASN A 41 4.79 17.19 -14.85
C ASN A 41 4.03 15.87 -14.99
N GLY A 42 3.48 15.64 -16.18
CA GLY A 42 2.92 14.36 -16.57
C GLY A 42 4.01 13.45 -17.15
N VAL A 43 4.09 12.22 -16.66
CA VAL A 43 4.96 11.18 -17.22
C VAL A 43 4.08 10.17 -17.96
N GLU A 44 4.43 9.84 -19.20
CA GLU A 44 3.75 8.80 -19.97
C GLU A 44 4.44 7.45 -19.73
N VAL A 45 3.67 6.43 -19.37
CA VAL A 45 4.16 5.06 -19.17
C VAL A 45 3.24 4.06 -19.86
N GLU A 46 3.79 2.92 -20.26
CA GLU A 46 3.04 1.79 -20.80
C GLU A 46 3.02 0.65 -19.78
N ILE A 47 1.83 0.18 -19.43
CA ILE A 47 1.63 -0.95 -18.51
C ILE A 47 0.66 -1.92 -19.18
N TYR A 48 1.10 -3.16 -19.38
CA TYR A 48 0.30 -4.23 -19.98
C TYR A 48 -0.28 -3.88 -21.37
N GLY A 49 0.48 -3.12 -22.16
CA GLY A 49 0.09 -2.67 -23.51
C GLY A 49 -0.84 -1.45 -23.54
N GLU A 50 -1.23 -0.93 -22.39
CA GLU A 50 -2.04 0.27 -22.25
C GLU A 50 -1.17 1.46 -21.83
N ARG A 51 -1.37 2.62 -22.47
CA ARG A 51 -0.62 3.85 -22.15
C ARG A 51 -1.35 4.68 -21.12
N TYR A 52 -0.63 5.09 -20.07
CA TYR A 52 -1.13 5.89 -18.97
C TYR A 52 -0.29 7.15 -18.81
N THR A 53 -0.96 8.31 -18.73
CA THR A 53 -0.32 9.56 -18.35
C THR A 53 -0.50 9.79 -16.86
N ILE A 54 0.56 9.59 -16.09
CA ILE A 54 0.56 9.81 -14.64
C ILE A 54 0.92 11.28 -14.38
N ARG A 55 -0.03 12.03 -13.82
CA ARG A 55 0.15 13.43 -13.41
C ARG A 55 0.37 13.52 -11.92
N GLY A 56 1.32 14.36 -11.50
CA GLY A 56 1.74 14.45 -10.12
C GLY A 56 3.08 13.77 -9.95
N GLY A 57 3.96 14.38 -9.18
CA GLY A 57 5.39 14.13 -9.20
C GLY A 57 5.95 12.93 -8.45
N THR A 58 6.93 12.37 -9.15
CA THR A 58 8.12 11.68 -8.69
C THR A 58 9.11 11.76 -9.86
N ASP A 59 10.40 11.50 -9.64
CA ASP A 59 11.37 11.38 -10.73
C ASP A 59 10.80 10.45 -11.83
N GLU A 60 10.92 10.84 -13.09
CA GLU A 60 10.48 10.04 -14.23
C GLU A 60 10.99 8.60 -14.09
N GLN A 61 12.25 8.46 -13.66
CA GLN A 61 12.87 7.16 -13.42
C GLN A 61 12.12 6.29 -12.41
N GLN A 62 11.61 6.87 -11.32
CA GLN A 62 10.92 6.11 -10.30
C GLN A 62 9.49 5.75 -10.77
N VAL A 63 8.82 6.61 -11.54
CA VAL A 63 7.53 6.26 -12.16
C VAL A 63 7.71 5.12 -13.18
N THR A 64 8.74 5.19 -14.03
CA THR A 64 9.07 4.13 -14.99
C THR A 64 9.40 2.81 -14.29
N ARG A 65 10.17 2.84 -13.19
CA ARG A 65 10.46 1.63 -12.39
C ARG A 65 9.19 1.01 -11.80
N LEU A 66 8.30 1.82 -11.23
CA LEU A 66 7.03 1.33 -10.68
C LEU A 66 6.14 0.73 -11.79
N ALA A 67 6.06 1.39 -12.94
CA ALA A 67 5.32 0.87 -14.10
C ALA A 67 5.89 -0.48 -14.57
N SER A 68 7.21 -0.62 -14.63
CA SER A 68 7.87 -1.88 -14.99
C SER A 68 7.58 -2.99 -13.98
N GLU A 69 7.54 -2.68 -12.69
CA GLU A 69 7.23 -3.67 -11.64
C GLU A 69 5.79 -4.18 -11.77
N VAL A 70 4.84 -3.26 -11.98
CA VAL A 70 3.43 -3.61 -12.20
C VAL A 70 3.26 -4.42 -13.47
N ASP A 71 3.92 -4.02 -14.58
CA ASP A 71 3.86 -4.76 -15.85
C ASP A 71 4.39 -6.19 -15.69
N ARG A 72 5.52 -6.37 -15.01
CA ARG A 72 6.08 -7.69 -14.68
C ARG A 72 5.07 -8.54 -13.94
N GLN A 73 4.48 -8.01 -12.87
CA GLN A 73 3.53 -8.73 -12.02
C GLN A 73 2.25 -9.09 -12.78
N MET A 74 1.74 -8.17 -13.61
CA MET A 74 0.57 -8.43 -14.45
C MET A 74 0.85 -9.54 -15.47
N ARG A 75 2.03 -9.57 -16.11
CA ARG A 75 2.41 -10.64 -17.04
C ARG A 75 2.50 -11.99 -16.35
N GLU A 76 3.11 -12.05 -15.16
CA GLU A 76 3.26 -13.28 -14.40
C GLU A 76 1.91 -13.85 -13.94
N LEU A 77 1.01 -12.99 -13.48
CA LEU A 77 -0.34 -13.36 -13.11
C LEU A 77 -1.20 -13.74 -14.32
N ALA A 78 -0.98 -13.12 -15.49
CA ALA A 78 -1.66 -13.49 -16.73
C ALA A 78 -1.31 -14.91 -17.19
N LEU A 79 -0.06 -15.37 -16.97
CA LEU A 79 0.36 -16.74 -17.26
C LEU A 79 -0.35 -17.77 -16.39
N THR A 80 -0.53 -17.42 -15.10
CA THR A 80 -1.18 -18.27 -14.09
C THR A 80 -2.71 -18.29 -14.27
N MET A 81 -3.32 -17.16 -14.61
CA MET A 81 -4.77 -16.98 -14.70
C MET A 81 -5.21 -16.59 -16.11
N ARG A 82 -5.06 -17.54 -17.05
CA ARG A 82 -5.32 -17.32 -18.49
C ARG A 82 -6.75 -16.88 -18.86
N THR A 83 -7.74 -17.11 -17.99
CA THR A 83 -9.15 -16.75 -18.23
C THR A 83 -9.59 -15.46 -17.54
N ALA A 84 -8.68 -14.78 -16.81
CA ALA A 84 -8.99 -13.53 -16.12
C ALA A 84 -8.95 -12.33 -17.08
N THR A 85 -9.79 -11.33 -16.82
CA THR A 85 -9.77 -10.07 -17.56
C THR A 85 -8.54 -9.23 -17.14
N PRO A 86 -7.98 -8.39 -18.03
CA PRO A 86 -6.84 -7.52 -17.71
C PRO A 86 -7.07 -6.66 -16.46
N ALA A 87 -8.30 -6.17 -16.28
CA ALA A 87 -8.67 -5.40 -15.09
C ALA A 87 -8.57 -6.22 -13.79
N LYS A 88 -8.99 -7.50 -13.80
CA LYS A 88 -8.85 -8.38 -12.63
C LYS A 88 -7.39 -8.70 -12.33
N ILE A 89 -6.58 -8.90 -13.38
CA ILE A 89 -5.14 -9.11 -13.26
C ILE A 89 -4.47 -7.87 -12.66
N ALA A 90 -4.84 -6.67 -13.09
CA ALA A 90 -4.31 -5.41 -12.54
C ALA A 90 -4.63 -5.24 -11.05
N VAL A 91 -5.88 -5.52 -10.65
CA VAL A 91 -6.28 -5.46 -9.23
C VAL A 91 -5.52 -6.49 -8.40
N LEU A 92 -5.35 -7.71 -8.92
CA LEU A 92 -4.59 -8.75 -8.22
C LEU A 92 -3.11 -8.40 -8.11
N ALA A 93 -2.51 -7.83 -9.15
CA ALA A 93 -1.13 -7.34 -9.14
C ALA A 93 -0.95 -6.24 -8.09
N ALA A 94 -1.87 -5.26 -8.04
CA ALA A 94 -1.85 -4.20 -7.05
C ALA A 94 -1.97 -4.76 -5.62
N LEU A 95 -2.84 -5.76 -5.41
CA LEU A 95 -2.99 -6.42 -4.10
C LEU A 95 -1.72 -7.18 -3.71
N HIS A 96 -1.09 -7.88 -4.66
CA HIS A 96 0.15 -8.60 -4.42
C HIS A 96 1.27 -7.65 -3.99
N LEU A 97 1.49 -6.57 -4.74
CA LEU A 97 2.50 -5.56 -4.41
C LEU A 97 2.21 -4.87 -3.06
N ALA A 98 0.93 -4.65 -2.75
CA ALA A 98 0.53 -4.12 -1.44
C ALA A 98 0.87 -5.11 -0.30
N HIS A 99 0.68 -6.40 -0.53
CA HIS A 99 1.02 -7.44 0.44
C HIS A 99 2.53 -7.53 0.68
N GLU A 100 3.35 -7.60 -0.38
CA GLU A 100 4.82 -7.60 -0.29
C GLU A 100 5.32 -6.38 0.51
N LEU A 101 4.75 -5.20 0.24
CA LEU A 101 5.09 -3.98 0.98
C LEU A 101 4.74 -4.09 2.46
N GLN A 102 3.63 -4.74 2.81
CA GLN A 102 3.25 -4.96 4.20
C GLN A 102 4.19 -5.94 4.91
N GLU A 103 4.58 -7.03 4.24
CA GLU A 103 5.52 -8.01 4.79
C GLU A 103 6.88 -7.37 5.08
N VAL A 104 7.40 -6.58 4.13
CA VAL A 104 8.67 -5.85 4.31
C VAL A 104 8.59 -4.87 5.49
N ARG A 105 7.46 -4.17 5.64
CA ARG A 105 7.25 -3.25 6.77
C ARG A 105 7.17 -3.98 8.11
N ALA A 106 6.49 -5.12 8.16
CA ALA A 106 6.40 -5.93 9.37
C ALA A 106 7.79 -6.44 9.81
N LEU A 107 8.60 -6.91 8.86
CA LEU A 107 9.99 -7.32 9.11
C LEU A 107 10.87 -6.16 9.59
N GLN A 108 10.65 -4.95 9.06
CA GLN A 108 11.36 -3.75 9.53
C GLN A 108 11.01 -3.42 10.97
N GLN A 109 9.72 -3.46 11.33
CA GLN A 109 9.26 -3.19 12.69
C GLN A 109 9.79 -4.23 13.70
N GLU A 110 9.82 -5.51 13.33
CA GLU A 110 10.39 -6.56 14.16
C GLU A 110 11.89 -6.33 14.41
N LYS A 111 12.63 -5.97 13.36
CA LYS A 111 14.06 -5.65 13.48
C LYS A 111 14.31 -4.41 14.34
N GLU A 112 13.51 -3.37 14.18
CA GLU A 112 13.60 -2.17 15.03
C GLU A 112 13.38 -2.52 16.50
N ALA A 113 12.37 -3.35 16.80
CA ALA A 113 12.10 -3.80 18.17
C ALA A 113 13.24 -4.68 18.75
N ASP A 114 13.86 -5.54 17.94
CA ASP A 114 15.04 -6.33 18.36
C ASP A 114 16.25 -5.43 18.64
N LEU A 115 16.48 -4.41 17.81
CA LEU A 115 17.55 -3.43 18.04
C LEU A 115 17.32 -2.65 19.33
N ASP A 116 16.10 -2.18 19.57
CA ASP A 116 15.74 -1.45 20.79
C ASP A 116 15.93 -2.32 22.04
N ARG A 117 15.53 -3.59 21.97
CA ARG A 117 15.74 -4.55 23.07
C ARG A 117 17.23 -4.74 23.37
N ARG A 118 18.05 -4.97 22.35
CA ARG A 118 19.51 -5.13 22.53
C ARG A 118 20.16 -3.87 23.09
N ALA A 119 19.71 -2.69 22.66
CA ALA A 119 20.22 -1.43 23.20
C ALA A 119 19.90 -1.30 24.70
N PHE A 120 18.70 -1.72 25.12
CA PHE A 120 18.31 -1.75 26.52
C PHE A 120 19.15 -2.74 27.35
N ASP A 121 19.31 -3.98 26.87
CA ASP A 121 20.10 -5.02 27.55
C ASP A 121 21.57 -4.58 27.73
N LEU A 122 22.14 -3.90 26.73
CA LEU A 122 23.49 -3.32 26.80
C LEU A 122 23.58 -2.19 27.85
N MET A 123 22.59 -1.31 27.92
CA MET A 123 22.54 -0.25 28.92
C MET A 123 22.48 -0.83 30.33
N GLU A 124 21.62 -1.83 30.57
CA GLU A 124 21.50 -2.49 31.87
C GLU A 124 22.83 -3.13 32.31
N THR A 125 23.52 -3.80 31.38
CA THR A 125 24.83 -4.41 31.66
C THR A 125 25.88 -3.37 32.05
N ILE A 126 25.91 -2.23 31.35
CA ILE A 126 26.83 -1.13 31.66
C ILE A 126 26.52 -0.52 33.03
N GLU A 127 25.24 -0.29 33.35
CA GLU A 127 24.82 0.25 34.65
C GLU A 127 25.20 -0.68 35.81
N ALA A 128 25.03 -1.99 35.64
CA ALA A 128 25.41 -2.99 36.65
C ALA A 128 26.92 -2.96 36.94
N GLU A 129 27.76 -2.90 35.91
CA GLU A 129 29.22 -2.86 36.05
C GLU A 129 29.70 -1.54 36.69
N LEU A 130 29.12 -0.40 36.28
CA LEU A 130 29.43 0.90 36.90
C LEU A 130 28.98 0.96 38.36
N GLY A 131 27.84 0.35 38.70
CA GLY A 131 27.38 0.22 40.08
C GLY A 131 28.35 -0.60 40.95
N SER A 132 28.94 -1.66 40.38
CA SER A 132 29.94 -2.50 41.06
C SER A 132 31.27 -1.78 41.29
N VAL A 133 31.71 -0.96 40.33
CA VAL A 133 32.96 -0.17 40.43
C VAL A 133 32.82 0.96 41.45
N ARG A 134 31.65 1.60 41.53
CA ARG A 134 31.40 2.71 42.46
C ARG A 134 31.17 2.28 43.92
N ALA A 135 30.95 0.98 44.14
CA ALA A 135 30.76 0.38 45.45
C ALA A 135 32.07 -0.15 46.10
N ARG A 136 33.21 -0.02 45.42
CA ARG A 136 34.56 -0.25 45.95
C ARG A 136 35.25 1.06 46.29
#